data_AF-A0A0H3EAP9-F1
#
_entry.id   AF-A0A0H3EAP9-F1
#
_cell.length_a   1.000
_cell.length_b   1.000
_cell.length_c   1.000
_cell.angle_alpha   90.00
_cell.angle_beta   90.00
_cell.angle_gamma   90.00
#
_symmetry.space_group_name_H-M   'P 1'
#
loop_
_entity.id
_entity.type
_entity.pdbx_description
1 polymer ?
#
loop_
_entity_poly.entity_id
_entity_poly.type
_entity_poly.pdbx_seq_one_letter_code
_entity_poly.pdbx_strand_id
1 'polypeptide(L)'
;MDSVDALYMAQVGNPNLYASHEEGAVDCLKRAGLVPKSYTVEQYEKEANAMGHAAPGETVNTTYDMKKPEVLACLAANGNVFMDR
;
A
#
# COMPACT_ATOMS: atom_id res chain seq x y z
N MET A 1 5.41 -14.02 16.70
CA MET A 1 4.44 -12.92 16.53
C MET A 1 3.51 -13.35 15.43
N ASP A 2 2.28 -13.64 15.83
CA ASP A 2 1.33 -14.41 15.03
C ASP A 2 0.72 -13.55 13.93
N SER A 3 0.54 -14.15 12.75
CA SER A 3 -0.13 -13.59 11.57
C SER A 3 -1.54 -13.03 11.85
N VAL A 4 -2.10 -13.37 13.02
CA VAL A 4 -3.40 -12.90 13.51
C VAL A 4 -3.35 -11.40 13.88
N ASP A 5 -2.23 -10.88 14.39
CA ASP A 5 -2.11 -9.44 14.72
C ASP A 5 -2.14 -8.57 13.45
N ALA A 6 -1.50 -9.04 12.37
CA ALA A 6 -1.52 -8.35 11.09
C ALA A 6 -2.94 -8.32 10.48
N LEU A 7 -3.68 -9.42 10.60
CA LEU A 7 -5.06 -9.52 10.09
C LEU A 7 -6.06 -8.72 10.95
N TYR A 8 -5.86 -8.67 12.27
CA TYR A 8 -6.70 -7.87 13.16
C TYR A 8 -6.52 -6.36 12.93
N MET A 9 -5.29 -5.92 12.66
CA MET A 9 -5.02 -4.53 12.27
C MET A 9 -5.59 -4.17 10.89
N ALA A 10 -5.71 -5.15 9.98
CA ALA A 10 -6.33 -4.94 8.67
C ALA A 10 -7.84 -4.68 8.75
N GLN A 11 -8.56 -5.21 9.76
CA GLN A 11 -10.00 -4.99 9.92
C GLN A 11 -10.36 -3.58 10.44
N VAL A 12 -9.38 -2.85 10.99
CA VAL A 12 -9.51 -1.45 11.45
C VAL A 12 -9.00 -0.47 10.36
N GLY A 13 -8.69 -0.98 9.16
CA GLY A 13 -7.71 -0.42 8.23
C GLY A 13 -8.03 0.91 7.52
N ASN A 14 -9.20 1.49 7.76
CA ASN A 14 -9.52 2.85 7.33
C ASN A 14 -10.12 3.64 8.50
N PRO A 15 -9.31 4.01 9.51
CA PRO A 15 -9.79 4.70 10.71
C PRO A 15 -10.36 6.10 10.40
N ASN A 16 -10.03 6.65 9.23
CA ASN A 16 -10.54 7.94 8.75
C ASN A 16 -11.75 7.82 7.81
N LEU A 17 -12.21 6.59 7.50
CA LEU A 17 -13.33 6.32 6.58
C LEU A 17 -13.18 7.03 5.22
N TYR A 18 -11.96 7.10 4.68
CA TYR A 18 -11.73 7.59 3.33
C TYR A 18 -12.64 6.87 2.33
N ALA A 19 -13.30 7.63 1.45
CA ALA A 19 -14.15 7.06 0.41
C ALA A 19 -13.33 6.31 -0.66
N SER A 20 -12.07 6.67 -0.84
CA SER A 20 -11.10 6.02 -1.73
C SER A 20 -10.08 5.21 -0.92
N HIS A 21 -9.88 3.97 -1.36
CA HIS A 21 -8.88 3.06 -0.84
C HIS A 21 -7.45 3.58 -1.10
N GLU A 22 -7.26 4.27 -2.22
CA GLU A 22 -6.01 4.86 -2.66
C GLU A 22 -5.63 6.07 -1.80
N GLU A 23 -6.59 6.92 -1.45
CA GLU A 23 -6.39 8.03 -0.52
C GLU A 23 -5.91 7.54 0.86
N GLY A 24 -6.54 6.49 1.38
CA GLY A 24 -6.16 5.89 2.65
C GLY A 24 -4.77 5.23 2.62
N ALA A 25 -4.43 4.55 1.54
CA ALA A 25 -3.09 3.99 1.35
C ALA A 25 -2.02 5.09 1.30
N VAL A 26 -2.24 6.17 0.53
CA VAL A 26 -1.32 7.30 0.43
C VAL A 26 -1.15 8.02 1.77
N ASP A 27 -2.24 8.27 2.51
CA ASP A 27 -2.15 8.87 3.84
C ASP A 27 -1.34 7.99 4.81
N CYS A 28 -1.60 6.68 4.83
CA CYS A 28 -0.85 5.73 5.65
C CYS A 28 0.66 5.76 5.34
N LEU A 29 1.01 5.66 4.06
CA LEU A 29 2.41 5.67 3.61
C LEU A 29 3.12 6.98 4.00
N LYS A 30 2.44 8.12 3.86
CA LYS A 30 2.99 9.43 4.25
C LYS A 30 3.18 9.55 5.76
N ARG A 31 2.18 9.14 6.55
CA ARG A 31 2.24 9.22 8.02
C ARG A 31 3.32 8.31 8.61
N ALA A 32 3.53 7.14 8.00
CA ALA A 32 4.59 6.22 8.37
C ALA A 32 5.99 6.63 7.86
N GLY A 33 6.10 7.72 7.08
CA GLY A 33 7.38 8.19 6.53
C GLY A 33 7.96 7.24 5.47
N LEU A 34 7.12 6.42 4.84
CA LEU A 34 7.51 5.43 3.84
C LEU A 34 7.64 6.03 2.44
N VAL A 35 7.01 7.19 2.23
CA VAL A 35 7.08 8.00 1.00
C VAL A 35 7.22 9.48 1.35
N PRO A 36 7.69 10.34 0.42
CA PRO A 36 7.71 11.79 0.63
C PRO A 36 6.31 12.37 0.88
N LYS A 37 6.22 13.45 1.66
CA LYS A 37 4.94 14.14 1.91
C LYS A 37 4.25 14.64 0.63
N SER A 38 5.04 14.91 -0.41
CA SER A 38 4.59 15.34 -1.74
C SER A 38 4.02 14.21 -2.60
N TYR A 39 4.09 12.95 -2.16
CA TYR A 39 3.53 11.81 -2.88
C TYR A 39 2.02 11.98 -3.10
N THR A 40 1.46 11.59 -4.24
CA THR A 40 0.06 11.84 -4.57
C THR A 40 -0.70 10.55 -4.83
N VAL A 41 -2.03 10.63 -4.77
CA VAL A 41 -2.93 9.53 -5.17
C VAL A 41 -2.72 9.15 -6.63
N GLU A 42 -2.63 10.12 -7.53
CA GLU A 42 -2.33 9.88 -8.95
C GLU A 42 -1.01 9.11 -9.15
N GLN A 43 0.04 9.46 -8.39
CA GLN A 43 1.30 8.75 -8.49
C GLN A 43 1.22 7.32 -7.91
N TYR A 44 0.47 7.15 -6.82
CA TYR A 44 0.16 5.84 -6.28
C TYR A 44 -0.58 4.95 -7.29
N GLU A 45 -1.64 5.46 -7.92
CA GLU A 45 -2.41 4.73 -8.93
C GLU A 45 -1.54 4.35 -10.14
N LYS A 46 -0.67 5.24 -10.60
CA LYS A 46 0.27 4.96 -11.68
C LYS A 46 1.25 3.85 -11.32
N GLU A 47 1.80 3.88 -10.11
CA GLU A 47 2.74 2.87 -9.61
C GLU A 47 2.04 1.52 -9.38
N ALA A 48 0.84 1.53 -8.80
CA ALA A 48 -0.01 0.35 -8.62
C ALA A 48 -0.41 -0.29 -9.96
N ASN A 49 -0.77 0.53 -10.95
CA ASN A 49 -1.08 0.07 -12.30
C ASN A 49 0.15 -0.56 -12.95
N ALA A 50 1.32 0.07 -12.86
CA ALA A 50 2.56 -0.48 -13.39
C ALA A 50 2.91 -1.84 -12.76
N MET A 51 2.76 -1.98 -11.43
CA MET A 51 2.95 -3.25 -10.75
C MET A 51 1.96 -4.33 -11.22
N GLY A 52 0.68 -3.99 -11.38
CA GLY A 52 -0.34 -4.93 -11.86
C GLY A 52 -0.16 -5.41 -13.30
N HIS A 53 0.64 -4.69 -14.11
CA HIS A 53 0.93 -5.02 -15.51
C HIS A 53 2.38 -5.48 -15.74
N ALA A 54 3.18 -5.61 -14.68
CA ALA A 54 4.56 -6.06 -14.78
C ALA A 54 4.63 -7.49 -15.32
N ALA A 55 5.56 -7.76 -16.24
CA ALA A 55 5.83 -9.11 -16.68
C ALA A 55 6.45 -9.96 -15.55
N PRO A 56 6.32 -11.29 -15.56
CA PRO A 56 6.97 -12.15 -14.58
C PRO A 56 8.50 -11.90 -14.55
N GLY A 57 9.02 -11.55 -13.37
CA GLY A 57 10.44 -11.23 -13.17
C GLY A 57 10.83 -9.78 -13.50
N GLU A 58 9.89 -8.95 -13.96
CA GLU A 58 10.11 -7.51 -14.15
C GLU A 58 10.12 -6.79 -12.81
N THR A 59 11.11 -5.93 -12.60
CA THR A 59 11.17 -5.07 -11.42
C THR A 59 10.57 -3.72 -11.75
N VAL A 60 9.44 -3.39 -11.12
CA VAL A 60 8.83 -2.05 -11.21
C VAL A 60 9.42 -1.17 -10.11
N ASN A 61 9.87 0.02 -10.50
CA ASN A 61 10.41 1.00 -9.56
C ASN A 61 9.27 1.87 -9.01
N THR A 62 8.98 1.74 -7.72
CA THR A 62 7.93 2.48 -7.01
C THR A 62 8.53 3.40 -5.95
N THR A 63 7.79 4.42 -5.53
CA THR A 63 8.26 5.36 -4.51
C THR A 63 8.33 4.72 -3.13
N TYR A 64 7.52 3.67 -2.89
CA TYR A 64 7.55 2.84 -1.68
C TYR A 64 8.23 1.49 -1.94
N ASP A 65 8.83 0.90 -0.91
CA ASP A 65 9.48 -0.41 -0.98
C ASP A 65 8.53 -1.53 -0.53
N MET A 66 8.07 -2.35 -1.48
CA MET A 66 7.16 -3.48 -1.23
C MET A 66 7.76 -4.57 -0.31
N LYS A 67 9.07 -4.55 -0.06
CA LYS A 67 9.70 -5.48 0.90
C LYS A 67 9.52 -5.06 2.36
N LYS A 68 9.08 -3.82 2.61
CA LYS A 68 8.86 -3.32 3.96
C LYS A 68 7.50 -3.79 4.49
N PRO A 69 7.44 -4.47 5.65
CA PRO A 69 6.19 -4.95 6.21
C PRO A 69 5.19 -3.82 6.50
N GLU A 70 5.67 -2.61 6.80
CA GLU A 70 4.83 -1.44 7.03
C GLU A 70 4.14 -0.96 5.74
N VAL A 71 4.80 -1.09 4.59
CA VAL A 71 4.17 -0.82 3.28
C VAL A 71 3.04 -1.82 3.05
N LEU A 72 3.33 -3.11 3.21
CA LEU A 72 2.33 -4.17 3.06
C LEU A 72 1.12 -3.98 4.00
N ALA A 73 1.37 -3.56 5.24
CA ALA A 73 0.33 -3.25 6.20
C ALA A 73 -0.56 -2.08 5.74
N CYS A 74 0.03 -0.97 5.25
CA CYS A 74 -0.72 0.16 4.71
C CYS A 74 -1.61 -0.24 3.52
N LEU A 75 -1.08 -1.06 2.61
CA LEU A 75 -1.81 -1.50 1.43
C LEU A 75 -2.95 -2.46 1.80
N ALA A 76 -2.68 -3.48 2.62
CA ALA A 76 -3.67 -4.45 3.07
C ALA A 76 -4.82 -3.80 3.87
N ALA A 77 -4.49 -2.90 4.79
CA ALA A 77 -5.47 -2.13 5.58
C ALA A 77 -6.43 -1.32 4.69
N ASN A 78 -5.94 -0.84 3.56
CA ASN A 78 -6.72 -0.08 2.60
C ASN A 78 -7.19 -0.91 1.41
N GLY A 79 -7.31 -2.25 1.54
CA GLY A 79 -7.89 -3.11 0.49
C GLY A 79 -7.06 -3.26 -0.79
N ASN A 80 -5.82 -2.77 -0.80
CA ASN A 80 -4.89 -2.87 -1.92
C ASN A 80 -4.05 -4.15 -1.77
N VAL A 81 -4.66 -5.32 -1.95
CA VAL A 81 -3.95 -6.60 -1.82
C VAL A 81 -3.38 -7.00 -3.19
N PHE A 82 -2.09 -6.75 -3.40
CA PHE A 82 -1.35 -7.34 -4.52
C PHE A 82 -1.04 -8.79 -4.16
N MET A 83 -1.90 -9.73 -4.59
CA MET A 83 -1.63 -11.16 -4.44
C MET A 83 -0.38 -11.50 -5.27
N ASP A 84 0.67 -12.01 -4.63
CA ASP A 84 1.77 -12.71 -5.29
C ASP A 84 1.17 -13.76 -6.23
N ARG A 85 1.54 -13.70 -7.51
CA ARG A 85 1.13 -14.67 -8.52
C ARG A 85 2.16 -15.78 -8.64
#